data_AF-A0A2D6Q8F1-F1
#
_entry.id   AF-A0A2D6Q8F1-F1
#
_cell.length_a   1.000
_cell.length_b   1.000
_cell.length_c   1.000
_cell.angle_alpha   90.00
_cell.angle_beta   90.00
_cell.angle_gamma   90.00
#
_symmetry.space_group_name_H-M   'P 1'
#
loop_
_entity.id
_entity.type
_entity.pdbx_description
1 polymer ?
#
loop_
_entity_poly.entity_id
_entity_poly.type
_entity_poly.pdbx_seq_one_letter_code
_entity_poly.pdbx_strand_id
1 'polypeptide(L)'
;MGKKGSIIFWLVLTVTVLFLAFQVVHFIEHGAQITAWTFGYQDKPYMTPLGMWGMEKLGVLFYPNEDSVRQMKLGFELLHLLANLIFLLGIMGLLYFIKSNYVKWAFVIQGFHFYEHLSLTVSMIFINKPVGLSTLFGMAMNQWVSVAYRVWWHFIFNLIPSVLVALVIYAAYKKYKK
;
A
#
# COMPACT_ATOMS: atom_id res chain seq x y z
N MET A 1 11.38 -15.74 33.05
CA MET A 1 10.43 -16.58 32.28
C MET A 1 9.02 -16.16 32.67
N GLY A 2 8.44 -15.13 32.03
CA GLY A 2 7.32 -14.38 32.61
C GLY A 2 6.15 -14.15 31.67
N LYS A 3 5.01 -14.76 32.02
CA LYS A 3 3.64 -14.59 31.53
C LYS A 3 3.36 -15.11 30.11
N LYS A 4 2.64 -16.23 30.04
CA LYS A 4 1.80 -16.61 28.89
C LYS A 4 1.06 -15.34 28.43
N GLY A 5 1.33 -14.88 27.20
CA GLY A 5 0.86 -13.59 26.70
C GLY A 5 -0.65 -13.43 26.93
N SER A 6 -1.07 -12.26 27.41
CA SER A 6 -2.50 -11.94 27.57
C SER A 6 -3.25 -12.13 26.25
N ILE A 7 -4.57 -12.30 26.30
CA ILE A 7 -5.41 -12.39 25.07
C ILE A 7 -5.12 -11.20 24.13
N ILE A 8 -4.92 -10.01 24.70
CA ILE A 8 -4.56 -8.79 23.97
C ILE A 8 -3.24 -8.97 23.21
N PHE A 9 -2.22 -9.60 23.80
CA PHE A 9 -0.95 -9.85 23.13
C PHE A 9 -1.14 -10.70 21.86
N TRP A 10 -1.87 -11.82 21.97
CA TRP A 10 -2.10 -12.72 20.85
C TRP A 10 -2.98 -12.09 19.76
N LEU A 11 -3.95 -11.26 20.14
CA LEU A 11 -4.76 -10.49 19.20
C LEU A 11 -3.89 -9.50 18.41
N VAL A 12 -3.08 -8.68 19.09
CA VAL A 12 -2.21 -7.69 18.42
C VAL A 12 -1.20 -8.39 17.52
N LEU A 13 -0.63 -9.52 17.95
CA LEU A 13 0.30 -10.31 17.14
C LEU A 13 -0.39 -10.86 15.88
N THR A 14 -1.57 -11.45 16.03
CA THR A 14 -2.32 -12.02 14.91
C THR A 14 -2.68 -10.95 13.89
N VAL A 15 -3.21 -9.80 14.33
CA VAL A 15 -3.52 -8.66 13.46
C VAL A 15 -2.28 -8.16 12.74
N THR A 16 -1.16 -8.02 13.47
CA THR A 16 0.13 -7.62 12.89
C THR A 16 0.55 -8.56 11.75
N VAL A 17 0.52 -9.86 11.99
CA VAL A 17 0.90 -10.86 10.98
C VAL A 17 -0.03 -10.81 9.76
N LEU A 18 -1.34 -10.71 9.96
CA LEU A 18 -2.30 -10.61 8.87
C LEU A 18 -2.08 -9.35 8.02
N PHE A 19 -1.83 -8.22 8.65
CA PHE A 19 -1.59 -6.95 7.95
C PHE A 19 -0.27 -6.95 7.17
N LEU A 20 0.77 -7.56 7.72
CA LEU A 20 2.03 -7.75 7.00
C LEU A 20 1.88 -8.76 5.85
N ALA A 21 1.06 -9.79 6.01
CA ALA A 21 0.77 -10.75 4.95
C ALA A 21 -0.04 -10.13 3.80
N PHE A 22 -0.96 -9.21 4.10
CA PHE A 22 -1.70 -8.45 3.09
C PHE A 22 -0.75 -7.69 2.13
N GLN A 23 0.38 -7.18 2.64
CA GLN A 23 1.37 -6.50 1.81
C GLN A 23 1.93 -7.39 0.70
N VAL A 24 1.97 -8.72 0.88
CA VAL A 24 2.39 -9.65 -0.18
C VAL A 24 1.41 -9.61 -1.35
N VAL A 25 0.10 -9.56 -1.08
CA VAL A 25 -0.93 -9.45 -2.12
C VAL A 25 -0.79 -8.12 -2.86
N HIS A 26 -0.59 -7.03 -2.13
CA HIS A 26 -0.35 -5.70 -2.73
C HIS A 26 0.91 -5.68 -3.61
N PHE A 27 1.98 -6.37 -3.19
CA PHE A 27 3.21 -6.46 -3.97
C PHE A 27 3.05 -7.33 -5.22
N ILE A 28 2.24 -8.39 -5.16
CA ILE A 28 1.85 -9.20 -6.32
C ILE A 28 1.11 -8.33 -7.35
N GLU A 29 0.21 -7.45 -6.91
CA GLU A 29 -0.50 -6.51 -7.79
C GLU A 29 0.48 -5.62 -8.56
N HIS A 30 1.46 -5.03 -7.87
CA HIS A 30 2.52 -4.25 -8.53
C HIS A 30 3.39 -5.10 -9.47
N GLY A 31 3.71 -6.33 -9.09
CA GLY A 31 4.43 -7.27 -9.97
C GLY A 31 3.64 -7.58 -11.24
N ALA A 32 2.32 -7.76 -11.13
CA ALA A 32 1.43 -7.98 -12.26
C ALA A 32 1.35 -6.73 -13.17
N GLN A 33 1.30 -5.53 -12.59
CA GLN A 33 1.38 -4.26 -13.32
C GLN A 33 2.66 -4.15 -14.14
N ILE A 34 3.81 -4.39 -13.51
CA ILE A 34 5.12 -4.35 -14.18
C ILE A 34 5.17 -5.40 -15.30
N THR A 35 4.68 -6.62 -15.02
CA THR A 35 4.64 -7.71 -16.01
C THR A 35 3.78 -7.33 -17.22
N ALA A 36 2.54 -6.88 -17.00
CA ALA A 36 1.67 -6.42 -18.09
C ALA A 36 2.35 -5.31 -18.91
N TRP A 37 3.04 -4.39 -18.24
CA TRP A 37 3.76 -3.29 -18.87
C TRP A 37 4.92 -3.78 -19.76
N THR A 38 5.68 -4.76 -19.29
CA THR A 38 6.76 -5.40 -20.09
C THR A 38 6.25 -6.15 -21.32
N PHE A 39 4.99 -6.60 -21.30
CA PHE A 39 4.35 -7.30 -22.42
C PHE A 39 3.45 -6.39 -23.29
N GLY A 40 3.63 -5.08 -23.21
CA GLY A 40 3.02 -4.12 -24.13
C GLY A 40 1.74 -3.45 -23.64
N TYR A 41 1.29 -3.68 -22.41
CA TYR A 41 0.15 -2.95 -21.82
C TYR A 41 0.60 -1.58 -21.27
N GLN A 42 1.09 -0.70 -22.13
CA GLN A 42 1.70 0.58 -21.73
C GLN A 42 0.78 1.79 -21.73
N ASP A 43 -0.35 1.68 -22.42
CA ASP A 43 -1.22 2.83 -22.66
C ASP A 43 -2.24 3.05 -21.52
N LYS A 44 -2.37 2.08 -20.61
CA LYS A 44 -3.34 2.09 -19.50
C LYS A 44 -2.73 1.52 -18.23
N PRO A 45 -3.09 2.06 -17.04
CA PRO A 45 -2.77 1.41 -15.78
C PRO A 45 -3.38 0.01 -15.77
N TYR A 46 -2.55 -1.02 -15.63
CA TYR A 46 -3.03 -2.39 -15.45
C TYR A 46 -3.49 -2.60 -14.00
N MET A 47 -4.47 -3.47 -13.82
CA MET A 47 -4.91 -3.95 -12.51
C MET A 47 -5.46 -5.36 -12.70
N THR A 48 -5.17 -6.27 -11.78
CA THR A 48 -5.71 -7.63 -11.83
C THR A 48 -7.23 -7.61 -11.67
N PRO A 49 -7.95 -8.67 -12.09
CA PRO A 49 -9.39 -8.75 -11.89
C PRO A 49 -9.84 -8.53 -10.44
N LEU A 50 -9.05 -9.00 -9.46
CA LEU A 50 -9.33 -8.79 -8.05
C LEU A 50 -9.15 -7.32 -7.64
N GLY A 51 -8.08 -6.68 -8.10
CA GLY A 51 -7.86 -5.25 -7.88
C GLY A 51 -8.98 -4.42 -8.50
N MET A 52 -9.35 -4.70 -9.75
CA MET A 52 -10.42 -3.99 -10.46
C MET A 52 -11.74 -4.10 -9.73
N TRP A 53 -12.11 -5.32 -9.31
CA TRP A 53 -13.30 -5.54 -8.51
C TRP A 53 -13.28 -4.74 -7.20
N GLY A 54 -12.15 -4.74 -6.48
CA GLY A 54 -12.00 -3.99 -5.23
C GLY A 54 -12.14 -2.48 -5.44
N MET A 55 -11.46 -1.94 -6.45
CA MET A 55 -11.56 -0.54 -6.88
C MET A 55 -13.01 -0.15 -7.20
N GLU A 56 -13.69 -0.92 -8.05
CA GLU A 56 -15.07 -0.67 -8.45
C GLU A 56 -16.02 -0.69 -7.24
N LYS A 57 -15.89 -1.68 -6.36
CA LYS A 57 -16.72 -1.79 -5.16
C LYS A 57 -16.51 -0.61 -4.21
N LEU A 58 -15.28 -0.18 -4.00
CA LEU A 58 -15.00 0.99 -3.17
C LEU A 58 -15.58 2.28 -3.78
N GLY A 59 -15.43 2.46 -5.09
CA GLY A 59 -16.00 3.60 -5.82
C GLY A 59 -17.52 3.68 -5.66
N VAL A 60 -18.22 2.58 -5.92
CA VAL A 60 -19.68 2.51 -5.81
C VAL A 60 -20.16 2.63 -4.36
N LEU A 61 -19.46 2.00 -3.41
CA LEU A 61 -19.86 1.99 -2.00
C LEU A 61 -19.76 3.36 -1.35
N PHE A 62 -18.66 4.08 -1.59
CA PHE A 62 -18.38 5.37 -0.95
C PHE A 62 -18.88 6.57 -1.75
N TYR A 63 -19.07 6.43 -3.07
CA TYR A 63 -19.48 7.52 -3.97
C TYR A 63 -20.59 7.10 -4.94
N PRO A 64 -21.75 6.62 -4.44
CA PRO A 64 -22.81 6.05 -5.29
C PRO A 64 -23.46 7.07 -6.26
N ASN A 65 -23.34 8.36 -5.97
CA ASN A 65 -23.96 9.44 -6.75
C ASN A 65 -23.03 10.03 -7.82
N GLU A 66 -21.78 9.59 -7.89
CA GLU A 66 -20.81 10.05 -8.90
C GLU A 66 -20.96 9.27 -10.21
N ASP A 67 -20.46 9.83 -11.32
CA ASP A 67 -20.41 9.12 -12.59
C ASP A 67 -19.41 7.93 -12.55
N SER A 68 -19.57 6.97 -13.46
CA SER A 68 -18.76 5.74 -13.46
C SER A 68 -17.26 6.00 -13.58
N VAL A 69 -16.84 7.02 -14.34
CA VAL A 69 -15.42 7.35 -14.50
C VAL A 69 -14.87 7.92 -13.20
N ARG A 70 -15.62 8.79 -12.53
CA ARG A 70 -15.23 9.36 -11.23
C ARG A 70 -15.25 8.32 -10.11
N GLN A 71 -16.22 7.41 -10.10
CA GLN A 71 -16.26 6.26 -9.19
C GLN A 71 -15.00 5.40 -9.32
N MET A 72 -14.57 5.08 -10.54
CA MET A 72 -13.34 4.30 -10.76
C MET A 72 -12.10 5.03 -10.22
N LYS A 73 -11.96 6.33 -10.49
CA LYS A 73 -10.83 7.13 -9.98
C LYS A 73 -10.81 7.21 -8.45
N LEU A 74 -11.96 7.49 -7.83
CA LEU A 74 -12.08 7.56 -6.37
C LEU A 74 -11.84 6.19 -5.72
N GLY A 75 -12.41 5.14 -6.30
CA GLY A 75 -12.18 3.76 -5.88
C GLY A 75 -10.70 3.37 -5.96
N PHE A 76 -9.99 3.86 -6.98
CA PHE A 76 -8.56 3.61 -7.16
C PHE A 76 -7.73 4.24 -6.03
N GLU A 77 -7.96 5.53 -5.74
CA GLU A 77 -7.24 6.21 -4.66
C GLU A 77 -7.58 5.62 -3.29
N LEU A 78 -8.86 5.29 -3.03
CA LEU A 78 -9.29 4.62 -1.80
C LEU A 78 -8.65 3.25 -1.63
N LEU A 79 -8.60 2.43 -2.69
CA LEU A 79 -8.00 1.10 -2.64
C LEU A 79 -6.55 1.18 -2.17
N HIS A 80 -5.78 2.12 -2.74
CA HIS A 80 -4.38 2.30 -2.35
C HIS A 80 -4.24 2.89 -0.94
N LEU A 81 -5.08 3.86 -0.57
CA LEU A 81 -5.07 4.44 0.77
C LEU A 81 -5.29 3.36 1.85
N LEU A 82 -6.30 2.51 1.65
CA LEU A 82 -6.62 1.42 2.56
C LEU A 82 -5.51 0.37 2.59
N ALA A 83 -4.98 -0.04 1.44
CA ALA A 83 -3.89 -1.00 1.37
C ALA A 83 -2.65 -0.51 2.13
N ASN A 84 -2.28 0.76 1.95
CA ASN A 84 -1.13 1.36 2.63
C ASN A 84 -1.37 1.59 4.13
N LEU A 85 -2.62 1.87 4.54
CA LEU A 85 -3.00 1.96 5.95
C LEU A 85 -2.85 0.60 6.65
N ILE A 86 -3.36 -0.47 6.03
CA ILE A 86 -3.23 -1.85 6.56
C ILE A 86 -1.76 -2.18 6.78
N PHE A 87 -0.91 -1.91 5.79
CA PHE A 87 0.52 -2.17 5.92
C PHE A 87 1.19 -1.32 7.00
N LEU A 88 0.86 -0.03 7.08
CA LEU A 88 1.37 0.87 8.13
C LEU A 88 0.98 0.37 9.54
N LEU A 89 -0.26 -0.07 9.74
CA LEU A 89 -0.74 -0.64 10.99
C LEU A 89 0.00 -1.95 11.34
N GLY A 90 0.33 -2.77 10.33
CA GLY A 90 1.19 -3.95 10.51
C GLY A 90 2.59 -3.56 11.00
N ILE A 91 3.20 -2.54 10.42
CA ILE A 91 4.51 -2.03 10.88
C ILE A 91 4.42 -1.43 12.29
N MET A 92 3.34 -0.72 12.63
CA MET A 92 3.11 -0.21 13.98
C MET A 92 3.00 -1.33 15.01
N GLY A 93 2.30 -2.42 14.68
CA GLY A 93 2.28 -3.63 15.50
C GLY A 93 3.68 -4.23 15.66
N LEU A 94 4.48 -4.25 14.60
CA LEU A 94 5.86 -4.72 14.66
C LEU A 94 6.75 -3.83 15.55
N LEU A 95 6.57 -2.50 15.55
CA LEU A 95 7.28 -1.58 16.45
C LEU A 95 6.99 -1.88 17.92
N TYR A 96 5.76 -2.30 18.22
CA TYR A 96 5.37 -2.69 19.57
C TYR A 96 6.11 -3.95 20.04
N PHE A 97 6.26 -4.96 19.16
CA PHE A 97 6.90 -6.23 19.51
C PHE A 97 8.43 -6.23 19.36
N ILE A 98 8.96 -5.52 18.37
CA ILE A 98 10.37 -5.57 17.98
C ILE A 98 10.95 -4.16 17.88
N LYS A 99 11.77 -3.81 18.87
CA LYS A 99 12.53 -2.55 18.85
C LYS A 99 13.75 -2.68 17.94
N SER A 100 13.58 -2.36 16.66
CA SER A 100 14.65 -2.37 15.65
C SER A 100 14.63 -1.08 14.83
N ASN A 101 15.81 -0.54 14.51
CA ASN A 101 15.92 0.64 13.65
C ASN A 101 15.39 0.36 12.24
N TYR A 102 15.47 -0.88 11.75
CA TYR A 102 14.86 -1.27 10.47
C TYR A 102 13.33 -1.10 10.48
N VAL A 103 12.66 -1.46 11.59
CA VAL A 103 11.21 -1.27 11.73
C VAL A 103 10.86 0.21 11.84
N LYS A 104 11.69 1.00 12.54
CA LYS A 104 11.50 2.47 12.60
C LYS A 104 11.61 3.11 11.22
N TRP A 105 12.62 2.73 10.43
CA TRP A 105 12.75 3.24 9.06
C TRP A 105 11.61 2.77 8.15
N ALA A 106 11.19 1.51 8.27
CA ALA A 106 10.01 1.02 7.56
C ALA A 106 8.77 1.85 7.90
N PHE A 107 8.58 2.18 9.18
CA PHE A 107 7.46 3.01 9.65
C PHE A 107 7.51 4.43 9.09
N VAL A 108 8.68 5.07 9.10
CA VAL A 108 8.84 6.43 8.57
C VAL A 108 8.56 6.47 7.07
N ILE A 109 9.16 5.56 6.29
CA ILE A 109 9.00 5.50 4.84
C ILE A 109 7.55 5.17 4.46
N GLN A 110 6.96 4.17 5.11
CA GLN A 110 5.57 3.80 4.86
C GLN A 110 4.59 4.89 5.34
N GLY A 111 4.90 5.59 6.43
CA GLY A 111 4.10 6.71 6.91
C GLY A 111 4.08 7.86 5.92
N PHE A 112 5.23 8.17 5.30
CA PHE A 112 5.31 9.15 4.22
C PHE A 112 4.50 8.74 3.00
N HIS A 113 4.61 7.47 2.57
CA HIS A 113 3.85 6.95 1.44
C HIS A 113 2.34 6.93 1.71
N PHE A 114 1.92 6.57 2.93
CA PHE A 114 0.52 6.67 3.36
C PHE A 114 0.02 8.13 3.32
N TYR A 115 0.82 9.08 3.81
CA TYR A 115 0.46 10.49 3.79
C TYR A 115 0.28 11.01 2.36
N GLU A 116 1.11 10.56 1.43
CA GLU A 116 0.92 10.86 0.02
C GLU A 116 -0.40 10.29 -0.50
N HIS A 117 -0.75 9.04 -0.22
CA HIS A 117 -2.04 8.48 -0.60
C HIS A 117 -3.22 9.22 0.00
N LEU A 118 -3.08 9.73 1.22
CA LEU A 118 -4.07 10.59 1.83
C LEU A 118 -4.21 11.88 1.00
N SER A 119 -3.10 12.48 0.58
CA SER A 119 -3.09 13.66 -0.29
C SER A 119 -3.75 13.40 -1.65
N LEU A 120 -3.40 12.29 -2.32
CA LEU A 120 -3.99 11.88 -3.60
C LEU A 120 -5.50 11.63 -3.48
N THR A 121 -5.93 10.97 -2.40
CA THR A 121 -7.35 10.67 -2.14
C THR A 121 -8.14 11.94 -1.87
N VAL A 122 -7.65 12.78 -0.96
CA VAL A 122 -8.31 14.04 -0.58
C VAL A 122 -8.42 14.97 -1.79
N SER A 123 -7.34 15.13 -2.56
CA SER A 123 -7.37 15.94 -3.78
C SER A 123 -8.31 15.36 -4.84
N MET A 124 -8.35 14.04 -5.03
CA MET A 124 -9.32 13.40 -5.92
C MET A 124 -10.77 13.67 -5.50
N ILE A 125 -11.06 13.69 -4.19
CA ILE A 125 -12.40 14.01 -3.67
C ILE A 125 -12.78 15.46 -3.97
N PHE A 126 -11.94 16.42 -3.59
CA PHE A 126 -12.31 17.84 -3.58
C PHE A 126 -12.07 18.57 -4.91
N ILE A 127 -11.06 18.17 -5.69
CA ILE A 127 -10.67 18.85 -6.93
C ILE A 127 -10.64 17.92 -8.15
N ASN A 128 -11.19 16.70 -8.01
CA ASN A 128 -11.31 15.71 -9.09
C ASN A 128 -9.98 15.37 -9.78
N LYS A 129 -8.88 15.50 -9.05
CA LYS A 129 -7.52 15.34 -9.56
C LYS A 129 -6.59 14.86 -8.46
N PRO A 130 -5.87 13.75 -8.65
CA PRO A 130 -4.88 13.31 -7.67
C PRO A 130 -3.66 14.25 -7.71
N VAL A 131 -3.29 14.77 -6.54
CA VAL A 131 -2.16 15.68 -6.32
C VAL A 131 -1.27 15.08 -5.24
N GLY A 132 -0.03 14.77 -5.60
CA GLY A 132 0.96 14.16 -4.73
C GLY A 132 2.27 13.94 -5.48
N LEU A 133 3.27 13.36 -4.83
CA LEU A 133 4.60 13.21 -5.43
C LEU A 133 4.57 12.30 -6.66
N SER A 134 3.92 11.15 -6.57
CA SER A 134 3.69 10.17 -7.64
C SER A 134 2.87 10.67 -8.83
N THR A 135 2.30 11.88 -8.73
CA THR A 135 1.61 12.57 -9.82
C THR A 135 2.30 13.88 -10.20
N LEU A 136 3.52 14.13 -9.68
CA LEU A 136 4.25 15.39 -9.80
C LEU A 136 3.37 16.60 -9.46
N PHE A 137 2.66 16.51 -8.34
CA PHE A 137 1.68 17.50 -7.86
C PHE A 137 0.56 17.77 -8.87
N GLY A 138 0.16 16.75 -9.62
CA GLY A 138 -0.86 16.85 -10.66
C GLY A 138 -0.36 17.52 -11.95
N MET A 139 0.95 17.55 -12.20
CA MET A 139 1.49 18.06 -13.46
C MET A 139 0.91 17.30 -14.66
N ALA A 140 0.54 18.04 -15.71
CA ALA A 140 0.13 17.42 -16.96
C ALA A 140 1.35 16.76 -17.62
N MET A 141 1.24 15.46 -17.87
CA MET A 141 2.28 14.65 -18.52
C MET A 141 1.63 13.84 -19.64
N ASN A 142 2.45 13.33 -20.56
CA ASN A 142 1.94 12.31 -21.46
C ASN A 142 1.48 11.08 -20.63
N GLN A 143 0.51 10.34 -21.15
CA GLN A 143 -0.11 9.23 -20.42
C GLN A 143 0.93 8.18 -19.99
N TRP A 144 1.86 7.85 -20.88
CA TRP A 144 2.89 6.86 -20.63
C TRP A 144 3.81 7.25 -19.47
N VAL A 145 4.34 8.48 -19.44
CA VAL A 145 5.20 8.98 -18.36
C VAL A 145 4.41 9.03 -17.05
N SER A 146 3.16 9.48 -17.09
CA SER A 146 2.31 9.54 -15.90
C SER A 146 2.12 8.15 -15.27
N VAL A 147 1.80 7.14 -16.09
CA VAL A 147 1.62 5.76 -15.62
C VAL A 147 2.95 5.18 -15.13
N ALA A 148 4.01 5.29 -15.93
CA ALA A 148 5.34 4.77 -15.62
C ALA A 148 5.87 5.31 -14.27
N TYR A 149 5.86 6.63 -14.14
CA TYR A 149 6.37 7.32 -12.96
C TYR A 149 5.56 6.92 -11.73
N ARG A 150 4.23 6.87 -11.84
CA ARG A 150 3.34 6.46 -10.76
C ARG A 150 3.62 5.01 -10.34
N VAL A 151 3.69 4.06 -11.28
CA VAL A 151 3.94 2.64 -10.96
C VAL A 151 5.28 2.46 -10.23
N TRP A 152 6.36 3.05 -10.75
CA TRP A 152 7.68 2.94 -10.12
C TRP A 152 7.75 3.58 -8.75
N TRP A 153 7.13 4.74 -8.59
CA TRP A 153 7.07 5.42 -7.30
C TRP A 153 6.45 4.50 -6.23
N HIS A 154 5.25 3.99 -6.50
CA HIS A 154 4.54 3.13 -5.54
C HIS A 154 5.28 1.81 -5.31
N PHE A 155 5.87 1.22 -6.35
CA PHE A 155 6.66 0.00 -6.23
C PHE A 155 7.85 0.20 -5.27
N ILE A 156 8.63 1.27 -5.45
CA ILE A 156 9.82 1.53 -4.62
C ILE A 156 9.42 1.81 -3.18
N PHE A 157 8.42 2.66 -2.95
CA PHE A 157 7.96 3.03 -1.62
C PHE A 157 7.25 1.90 -0.88
N ASN A 158 6.76 0.88 -1.58
CA ASN A 158 6.32 -0.38 -0.97
C ASN A 158 7.47 -1.37 -0.76
N LEU A 159 8.42 -1.47 -1.71
CA LEU A 159 9.49 -2.46 -1.69
C LEU A 159 10.43 -2.24 -0.51
N ILE A 160 10.91 -1.01 -0.32
CA ILE A 160 11.88 -0.68 0.74
C ILE A 160 11.35 -1.09 2.13
N PRO A 161 10.18 -0.61 2.61
CA PRO A 161 9.66 -1.02 3.90
C PRO A 161 9.37 -2.53 3.97
N SER A 162 8.93 -3.16 2.89
CA SER A 162 8.70 -4.61 2.85
C SER A 162 9.99 -5.41 3.09
N VAL A 163 11.09 -5.02 2.45
CA VAL A 163 12.41 -5.64 2.67
C VAL A 163 12.88 -5.43 4.11
N LEU A 164 12.76 -4.22 4.65
CA LEU A 164 13.16 -3.91 6.03
C LEU A 164 12.37 -4.76 7.05
N VAL A 165 11.06 -4.90 6.85
CA VAL A 165 10.21 -5.78 7.66
C VAL A 165 10.62 -7.24 7.54
N ALA A 166 10.84 -7.73 6.31
CA ALA A 166 11.23 -9.12 6.06
C ALA A 166 12.57 -9.47 6.74
N LEU A 167 13.56 -8.58 6.68
CA LEU A 167 14.84 -8.75 7.37
C LEU A 167 14.66 -8.89 8.88
N VAL A 168 13.78 -8.08 9.48
CA VAL A 168 13.51 -8.12 10.91
C VAL A 168 12.79 -9.39 11.32
N ILE A 169 11.77 -9.81 10.55
CA ILE A 169 11.05 -11.06 10.80
C ILE A 169 12.01 -12.25 10.69
N TYR A 170 12.87 -12.27 9.67
CA TYR A 170 13.85 -13.33 9.48
C TYR A 170 14.89 -13.37 10.61
N ALA A 171 15.39 -12.22 11.05
CA ALA A 171 16.30 -12.13 12.18
C ALA A 171 15.64 -12.61 13.49
N ALA A 172 14.38 -12.25 13.73
CA ALA A 172 13.62 -12.73 14.87
C ALA A 172 13.41 -14.25 14.80
N TYR A 173 12.98 -14.78 13.66
CA TYR A 173 12.83 -16.23 13.44
C TYR A 173 14.12 -16.99 13.75
N LYS A 174 15.26 -16.53 13.23
CA LYS A 174 16.58 -17.14 13.51
C LYS A 174 16.94 -17.12 15.00
N LYS A 175 16.56 -16.06 15.72
CA LYS A 175 16.84 -15.93 17.15
C LYS A 175 16.01 -16.89 18.00
N TYR A 176 14.74 -17.11 17.65
CA TYR A 176 13.81 -17.93 18.44
C TYR A 176 13.71 -19.40 18.01
N LYS A 177 14.28 -19.76 16.85
CA LYS A 177 14.44 -21.16 16.43
C LYS A 177 15.57 -21.88 17.20
N LYS A 178 16.53 -21.12 17.75
CA LYS A 178 17.58 -21.64 18.64
C LYS A 178 17.04 -21.77 20.06
#